data_AF-A0A967WGC3-F1
#
_entry.id   AF-A0A967WGC3-F1
#
_cell.length_a   1.000
_cell.length_b   1.000
_cell.length_c   1.000
_cell.angle_alpha   90.00
_cell.angle_beta   90.00
_cell.angle_gamma   90.00
#
_symmetry.space_group_name_H-M   'P 1'
#
loop_
_entity.id
_entity.type
_entity.pdbx_description
1 polymer ?
#
loop_
_entity_poly.entity_id
_entity_poly.type
_entity_poly.pdbx_seq_one_letter_code
_entity_poly.pdbx_strand_id
1 'polypeptide(L)'
;CRLLWEGEDPYSEEITREIQLGVYGRPAVEGEDQVAFAYPLYVLAVTWPTCLSRDFSTVQAVWMTFNLHLLMAGTILMKRIAGWGAKGALWLSTLVWSIFVYP
;
A
#
# COMPACT_ATOMS: atom_id res chain seq x y z
N CYS A 1 11.55 5.51 -6.24
CA CYS A 1 12.72 4.94 -5.53
C CYS A 1 14.02 5.66 -5.88
N ARG A 2 13.98 7.00 -5.85
CA ARG A 2 15.10 7.84 -6.27
C ARG A 2 16.28 7.72 -5.30
N LEU A 3 16.02 7.58 -4.00
CA LEU A 3 17.06 7.27 -3.02
C LEU A 3 17.94 6.07 -3.40
N LEU A 4 17.34 4.95 -3.82
CA LEU A 4 18.09 3.72 -4.10
C LEU A 4 18.90 3.79 -5.40
N TRP A 5 18.44 4.58 -6.37
CA TRP A 5 19.03 4.63 -7.70
C TRP A 5 19.96 5.83 -7.91
N GLU A 6 19.64 6.93 -7.23
CA GLU A 6 20.19 8.26 -7.50
C GLU A 6 20.71 8.92 -6.21
N GLY A 7 20.44 8.33 -5.03
CA GLY A 7 20.89 8.86 -3.75
C GLY A 7 20.10 10.08 -3.27
N GLU A 8 18.97 10.40 -3.92
CA GLU A 8 18.13 11.55 -3.58
C GLU A 8 17.36 11.34 -2.27
N ASP A 9 17.23 12.41 -1.49
CA ASP A 9 16.52 12.42 -0.20
C ASP A 9 15.00 12.25 -0.40
N PRO A 10 14.39 11.14 0.07
CA PRO A 10 12.96 10.90 -0.09
C PRO A 10 12.08 11.88 0.70
N TYR A 11 12.64 12.60 1.68
CA TYR A 11 11.91 13.59 2.49
C TYR A 11 11.98 15.00 1.91
N SER A 12 12.65 15.20 0.76
CA SER A 12 12.78 16.51 0.13
C SER A 12 11.45 17.01 -0.45
N GLU A 13 11.32 18.34 -0.53
CA GLU A 13 10.16 19.01 -1.13
C GLU A 13 10.03 18.66 -2.62
N GLU A 14 11.15 18.49 -3.33
CA GLU A 14 11.16 18.13 -4.75
C GLU A 14 10.58 16.73 -4.98
N ILE A 15 11.03 15.73 -4.22
CA ILE A 15 10.47 14.36 -4.29
C ILE A 15 9.00 14.36 -3.90
N THR A 16 8.61 15.12 -2.89
CA THR A 16 7.21 15.25 -2.49
C THR A 16 6.35 15.80 -3.64
N ARG A 17 6.83 16.84 -4.33
CA ARG A 17 6.16 17.41 -5.50
C ARG A 17 6.04 16.40 -6.64
N GLU A 18 7.07 15.62 -6.92
CA GLU A 18 7.02 14.56 -7.93
C GLU A 18 5.96 13.49 -7.57
N ILE A 19 5.89 13.09 -6.30
CA ILE A 19 4.87 12.14 -5.83
C ILE A 19 3.47 12.73 -6.02
N GLN A 20 3.24 13.99 -5.66
CA GLN A 20 1.96 14.67 -5.85
C GLN A 20 1.55 14.70 -7.33
N LEU A 21 2.49 14.99 -8.23
CA LEU A 21 2.22 14.92 -9.68
C LEU A 21 1.86 13.50 -10.13
N GLY A 22 2.49 12.47 -9.56
CA GLY A 22 2.16 11.08 -9.84
C GLY A 22 0.79 10.64 -9.31
N VAL A 23 0.42 11.08 -8.11
CA VAL A 23 -0.83 10.69 -7.42
C VAL A 23 -2.02 11.51 -7.90
N TYR A 24 -1.88 12.84 -7.94
CA TYR A 24 -2.97 13.78 -8.20
C TYR A 24 -2.95 14.35 -9.62
N GLY A 25 -1.85 14.20 -10.36
CA GLY A 25 -1.65 14.91 -11.63
C GLY A 25 -1.36 16.41 -11.47
N ARG A 26 -1.26 16.89 -10.22
CA ARG A 26 -1.01 18.30 -9.85
C ARG A 26 -0.39 18.37 -8.44
N PRO A 27 0.21 19.50 -8.05
CA PRO A 27 0.54 19.74 -6.65
C PRO A 27 -0.69 19.63 -5.74
N ALA A 28 -0.47 19.19 -4.50
CA ALA A 28 -1.50 19.18 -3.47
C ALA A 28 -1.93 20.62 -3.14
N VAL A 29 -3.22 20.83 -2.91
CA VAL A 29 -3.74 22.14 -2.43
C VAL A 29 -3.83 22.16 -0.92
N GLU A 30 -4.07 23.35 -0.35
CA GLU A 30 -4.19 23.53 1.09
C GLU A 30 -5.27 22.62 1.69
N GLY A 31 -4.89 21.87 2.73
CA GLY A 31 -5.77 20.90 3.40
C GLY A 31 -5.79 19.50 2.81
N GLU A 32 -5.18 19.27 1.64
CA GLU A 32 -4.98 17.92 1.09
C GLU A 32 -3.79 17.21 1.76
N ASP A 33 -3.84 15.87 1.78
CA ASP A 33 -2.68 15.06 2.12
C ASP A 33 -1.55 15.40 1.14
N GLN A 34 -0.38 15.72 1.69
CA GLN A 34 0.79 16.05 0.89
C GLN A 34 1.35 14.84 0.16
N VAL A 35 0.92 13.63 0.53
CA VAL A 35 1.42 12.33 0.04
C VAL A 35 2.95 12.25 0.09
N ALA A 36 3.55 13.00 1.01
CA ALA A 36 4.98 13.01 1.25
C ALA A 36 5.42 11.66 1.83
N PHE A 37 6.67 11.28 1.60
CA PHE A 37 7.23 10.13 2.28
C PHE A 37 7.40 10.43 3.77
N ALA A 38 6.42 10.02 4.58
CA ALA A 38 6.40 10.26 6.04
C ALA A 38 6.84 9.04 6.86
N TYR A 39 7.24 7.96 6.19
CA TYR A 39 7.61 6.70 6.84
C TYR A 39 9.09 6.69 7.24
N PRO A 40 9.49 5.91 8.26
CA PRO A 40 10.89 5.69 8.54
C PRO A 40 11.65 5.08 7.35
N LEU A 41 12.91 5.44 7.18
CA LEU A 41 13.70 5.08 5.99
C LEU A 41 13.81 3.57 5.76
N TYR A 42 13.83 2.78 6.83
CA TYR A 42 13.92 1.32 6.75
C TYR A 42 12.72 0.66 6.05
N VAL A 43 11.58 1.35 5.93
CA VAL A 43 10.41 0.85 5.18
C VAL A 43 10.79 0.58 3.72
N LEU A 44 11.71 1.37 3.16
CA LEU A 44 12.23 1.14 1.80
C LEU A 44 12.90 -0.22 1.65
N ALA A 45 13.46 -0.80 2.71
CA ALA A 45 14.07 -2.14 2.65
C ALA A 45 13.01 -3.26 2.54
N VAL A 46 11.76 -2.99 2.90
CA VAL A 46 10.64 -3.93 2.73
C VAL A 46 9.95 -3.67 1.40
N THR A 47 9.78 -2.40 1.03
CA THR A 47 9.07 -2.01 -0.18
C THR A 47 9.98 -1.92 -1.41
N TRP A 48 11.29 -2.17 -1.29
CA TRP A 48 12.23 -2.08 -2.43
C TRP A 48 11.80 -2.83 -3.69
N PRO A 49 11.07 -3.97 -3.66
CA PRO A 49 10.66 -4.63 -4.89
C PRO A 49 9.69 -3.78 -5.71
N THR A 50 8.96 -2.84 -5.10
CA THR A 50 8.10 -1.91 -5.85
C THR A 50 8.92 -0.93 -6.69
N CYS A 51 10.21 -0.79 -6.40
CA CYS A 51 11.14 0.01 -7.19
C CYS A 51 11.40 -0.59 -8.57
N LEU A 52 11.09 -1.87 -8.82
CA LEU A 52 11.32 -2.50 -10.11
C LEU A 52 10.54 -1.84 -11.26
N SER A 53 9.51 -1.05 -10.96
CA SER A 53 8.79 -0.22 -11.93
C SER A 53 8.93 1.27 -11.63
N ARG A 54 9.01 2.08 -12.69
CA ARG A 54 8.91 3.56 -12.61
C ARG A 54 7.49 4.08 -12.81
N ASP A 55 6.60 3.26 -13.33
CA ASP A 55 5.21 3.65 -13.57
C ASP A 55 4.40 3.56 -12.27
N PHE A 56 3.90 4.70 -11.81
CA PHE A 56 3.15 4.81 -10.56
C PHE A 56 1.89 3.94 -10.58
N SER A 57 1.17 3.91 -11.70
CA SER A 57 -0.07 3.14 -11.85
C SER A 57 0.16 1.64 -11.67
N THR A 58 1.22 1.12 -12.30
CA THR A 58 1.65 -0.27 -12.16
C THR A 58 2.06 -0.57 -10.72
N VAL A 59 2.86 0.28 -10.08
CA VAL A 59 3.28 0.09 -8.69
C VAL A 59 2.08 0.06 -7.75
N GLN A 60 1.14 0.99 -7.92
CA GLN A 60 -0.08 1.06 -7.12
C GLN A 60 -0.95 -0.18 -7.31
N ALA A 61 -1.17 -0.63 -8.56
CA ALA A 61 -1.97 -1.82 -8.84
C ALA A 61 -1.36 -3.08 -8.22
N VAL A 62 -0.05 -3.26 -8.33
CA VAL A 62 0.67 -4.38 -7.71
C VAL A 62 0.57 -4.32 -6.18
N TRP A 63 0.77 -3.13 -5.59
CA TRP A 63 0.71 -2.93 -4.15
C TRP A 63 -0.69 -3.23 -3.58
N MET A 64 -1.75 -2.70 -4.21
CA MET A 64 -3.13 -2.95 -3.79
C MET A 64 -3.50 -4.43 -3.93
N THR A 65 -3.10 -5.06 -5.04
CA THR A 65 -3.31 -6.50 -5.25
C THR A 65 -2.60 -7.32 -4.17
N PHE A 66 -1.35 -6.98 -3.85
CA PHE A 66 -0.59 -7.66 -2.80
C PHE A 66 -1.26 -7.53 -1.43
N ASN A 67 -1.71 -6.33 -1.05
CA ASN A 67 -2.43 -6.10 0.21
C ASN A 67 -3.73 -6.90 0.28
N LEU A 68 -4.49 -6.98 -0.81
CA LEU A 68 -5.71 -7.78 -0.88
C LEU A 68 -5.44 -9.28 -0.62
N HIS A 69 -4.36 -9.82 -1.20
CA HIS A 69 -3.97 -11.21 -0.95
C HIS A 69 -3.51 -11.43 0.50
N LEU A 70 -2.75 -10.48 1.08
CA LEU A 70 -2.35 -10.53 2.48
C LEU A 70 -3.55 -10.46 3.42
N LEU A 71 -4.54 -9.62 3.13
CA LEU A 71 -5.78 -9.52 3.89
C LEU A 71 -6.53 -10.85 3.88
N MET A 72 -6.71 -11.46 2.70
CA MET A 72 -7.37 -12.76 2.57
C MET A 72 -6.60 -13.85 3.35
N ALA A 73 -5.28 -13.91 3.17
CA ALA A 73 -4.42 -14.87 3.86
C ALA A 73 -4.46 -14.69 5.38
N GLY A 74 -4.40 -13.43 5.86
CA GLY A 74 -4.50 -13.07 7.27
C GLY A 74 -5.85 -13.45 7.87
N THR A 75 -6.95 -13.22 7.13
CA THR A 75 -8.30 -13.61 7.57
C THR A 75 -8.43 -15.12 7.70
N ILE A 76 -7.91 -15.89 6.73
CA ILE A 76 -7.87 -17.36 6.77
C ILE A 76 -7.01 -17.85 7.94
N LEU A 77 -5.84 -17.25 8.14
CA LEU A 77 -4.92 -17.60 9.21
C LEU A 77 -5.55 -17.32 10.57
N MET A 78 -6.18 -16.17 10.75
CA MET A 78 -6.85 -15.80 12.00
C MET A 78 -7.98 -16.77 12.35
N LYS A 79 -8.79 -17.18 11.37
CA LYS A 79 -9.80 -18.24 11.57
C LYS A 79 -9.17 -19.51 12.14
N ARG A 80 -8.02 -19.93 11.60
CA ARG A 80 -7.29 -21.14 12.05
C ARG A 80 -6.73 -20.97 13.46
N ILE A 81 -6.07 -19.85 13.74
CA ILE A 81 -5.47 -19.55 15.05
C ILE A 81 -6.56 -19.48 16.13
N ALA A 82 -7.68 -18.84 15.85
CA ALA A 82 -8.80 -18.71 16.79
C ALA A 82 -9.61 -20.02 16.95
N GLY A 83 -9.32 -21.07 16.18
CA GLY A 83 -10.09 -22.31 16.18
C GLY A 83 -11.56 -22.09 15.75
N TRP A 84 -11.84 -21.07 14.95
CA TRP A 84 -13.20 -20.64 14.68
C TRP A 84 -13.92 -21.55 13.68
N GLY A 85 -14.87 -22.34 14.19
CA GLY A 85 -15.72 -23.26 13.43
C GLY A 85 -16.87 -22.58 12.67
N ALA A 86 -16.61 -21.45 12.01
CA ALA A 86 -17.63 -20.72 11.24
C ALA A 86 -18.27 -21.62 10.17
N LYS A 87 -19.61 -21.62 10.11
CA LYS A 87 -20.38 -22.27 9.03
C LYS A 87 -20.06 -21.61 7.68
N GLY A 88 -20.14 -22.36 6.58
CA GLY A 88 -19.70 -21.93 5.25
C GLY A 88 -20.24 -20.56 4.79
N ALA A 89 -21.53 -20.29 5.01
CA ALA A 89 -22.14 -19.01 4.64
C ALA A 89 -21.56 -17.83 5.43
N LEU A 90 -21.39 -17.98 6.75
CA LEU A 90 -20.80 -16.95 7.61
C LEU A 90 -19.32 -16.71 7.28
N TRP A 91 -18.62 -17.77 6.89
CA TRP A 91 -17.24 -17.66 6.45
C TRP A 91 -17.10 -16.91 5.12
N LEU A 92 -17.94 -17.23 4.13
CA LEU A 92 -17.99 -16.50 2.86
C LEU A 92 -18.36 -15.03 3.07
N SER A 93 -19.37 -14.74 3.91
CA SER A 93 -19.73 -13.36 4.21
C SER A 93 -18.59 -12.60 4.89
N THR A 94 -17.80 -13.26 5.74
CA THR A 94 -16.64 -12.64 6.38
C THR A 94 -15.53 -12.31 5.38
N LEU A 95 -15.28 -13.19 4.40
CA LEU A 95 -14.31 -12.91 3.33
C LEU A 95 -14.76 -11.78 2.41
N VAL A 96 -16.04 -11.76 2.03
CA VAL A 96 -16.60 -10.66 1.23
C VAL A 96 -16.52 -9.36 2.03
N TRP A 97 -16.96 -9.38 3.28
CA TRP A 97 -16.91 -8.23 4.17
C TRP A 97 -15.49 -7.69 4.36
N SER A 98 -14.48 -8.56 4.54
CA SER A 98 -13.11 -8.09 4.73
C SER A 98 -12.60 -7.33 3.50
N ILE A 99 -12.90 -7.80 2.29
CA ILE A 99 -12.52 -7.12 1.04
C ILE A 99 -13.15 -5.73 0.94
N PHE A 100 -14.44 -5.59 1.28
CA PHE A 100 -15.17 -4.33 1.12
C PHE A 100 -14.95 -3.33 2.26
N VAL A 101 -14.46 -3.77 3.41
CA VAL A 101 -14.21 -2.92 4.58
C VAL A 101 -12.73 -2.53 4.72
N TYR A 102 -11.83 -3.19 3.98
CA TYR A 102 -10.44 -2.77 3.94
C TYR A 102 -10.34 -1.38 3.28
N PRO A 103 -9.82 -0.37 4.00
CA PRO A 103 -9.71 1.00 3.51
C PRO A 103 -8.70 1.14 2.36
#